data_AF-A0A4S2PZ92-F1
#
_entry.id   AF-A0A4S2PZ92-F1
#
_cell.length_a   1.000
_cell.length_b   1.000
_cell.length_c   1.000
_cell.angle_alpha   90.00
_cell.angle_beta   90.00
_cell.angle_gamma   90.00
#
_symmetry.space_group_name_H-M   'P 1'
#
loop_
_entity.id
_entity.type
_entity.pdbx_description
1 polymer ?
#
loop_
_entity_poly.entity_id
_entity_poly.type
_entity_poly.pdbx_seq_one_letter_code
_entity_poly.pdbx_strand_id
1 'polypeptide(L)'
;MENKEHPELIVCAAIKFQIETATTKPKPVDELVLPMVRHYSMDSRNVLNFIDDYYDVEEIEQGFITNFGRFINRKEALEIAKANNQIRFDIGYEPDELYSEMLY
;
A
#
# COMPACT_ATOMS: atom_id res chain seq x y z
N MET A 1 29.65 -9.01 -17.74
CA MET A 1 28.33 -9.34 -17.15
C MET A 1 27.71 -8.00 -16.80
N GLU A 2 26.61 -7.62 -17.44
CA GLU A 2 25.89 -6.40 -17.08
C GLU A 2 25.49 -6.48 -15.60
N ASN A 3 25.88 -5.48 -14.80
CA ASN A 3 25.24 -5.22 -13.51
C ASN A 3 23.80 -4.82 -13.83
N LYS A 4 22.90 -5.80 -13.99
CA LYS A 4 21.47 -5.54 -14.00
C LYS A 4 21.10 -5.28 -12.56
N GLU A 5 21.00 -4.00 -12.20
CA GLU A 5 20.27 -3.61 -10.99
C GLU A 5 18.95 -4.39 -10.97
N HIS A 6 18.65 -5.02 -9.83
CA HIS A 6 17.42 -5.78 -9.69
C HIS A 6 16.24 -4.84 -9.97
N PRO A 7 15.29 -5.20 -10.85
CA PRO A 7 14.16 -4.33 -11.13
C PRO A 7 13.33 -4.08 -9.86
N GLU A 8 12.77 -2.89 -9.75
CA GLU A 8 11.75 -2.60 -8.74
C GLU A 8 10.46 -3.34 -9.10
N LEU A 9 9.90 -4.06 -8.14
CA LEU A 9 8.71 -4.89 -8.31
C LEU A 9 7.69 -4.57 -7.22
N ILE A 10 6.41 -4.57 -7.61
CA ILE A 10 5.30 -4.51 -6.67
C ILE A 10 5.20 -5.82 -5.89
N VAL A 11 5.18 -5.74 -4.56
CA VAL A 11 5.13 -6.90 -3.66
C VAL A 11 3.73 -7.12 -3.11
N CYS A 12 3.15 -6.08 -2.48
CA CYS A 12 1.85 -6.16 -1.83
C CYS A 12 1.13 -4.80 -1.85
N ALA A 13 -0.19 -4.84 -1.68
CA ALA A 13 -0.98 -3.65 -1.42
C ALA A 13 -0.58 -3.05 -0.06
N ALA A 14 -0.76 -1.74 0.10
CA ALA A 14 -0.58 -1.08 1.39
C ALA A 14 -1.47 0.15 1.50
N ILE A 15 -1.74 0.55 2.74
CA ILE A 15 -2.43 1.81 3.05
C ILE A 15 -1.57 2.58 4.04
N LYS A 16 -1.37 3.86 3.75
CA LYS A 16 -0.75 4.84 4.66
C LYS A 16 -1.86 5.47 5.50
N PHE A 17 -1.67 5.45 6.80
CA PHE A 17 -2.54 6.04 7.79
C PHE A 17 -1.79 7.08 8.61
N GLN A 18 -2.52 8.10 9.04
CA GLN A 18 -2.15 8.99 10.12
C GLN A 18 -2.72 8.41 11.41
N ILE A 19 -1.89 8.35 12.46
CA ILE A 19 -2.27 7.81 13.76
C ILE A 19 -2.05 8.88 14.83
N GLU A 20 -3.09 9.10 15.64
CA GLU A 20 -3.07 9.99 16.79
C GLU A 20 -3.34 9.21 18.08
N THR A 21 -2.52 9.44 19.11
CA THR A 21 -2.79 8.86 20.43
C THR A 21 -4.03 9.51 21.05
N ALA A 22 -4.98 8.73 21.54
CA ALA A 22 -6.19 9.19 22.24
C ALA A 22 -5.95 9.87 23.61
N THR A 23 -4.78 10.47 23.85
CA THR A 23 -4.43 11.15 25.11
C THR A 23 -4.64 12.66 25.01
N THR A 24 -5.02 13.29 26.13
CA THR A 24 -5.28 14.74 26.28
C THR A 24 -4.08 15.67 26.05
N LYS A 25 -2.98 15.15 25.49
CA LYS A 25 -1.77 15.91 25.19
C LYS A 25 -1.46 15.77 23.69
N PRO A 26 -1.20 16.89 22.99
CA PRO A 26 -0.78 16.84 21.59
C PRO A 26 0.55 16.10 21.52
N LYS A 27 0.52 14.92 20.89
CA LYS A 27 1.71 14.14 20.52
C LYS A 27 1.90 14.25 19.00
N PRO A 28 3.13 14.03 18.50
CA PRO A 28 3.39 14.02 17.07
C PRO A 28 2.46 13.02 16.37
N VAL A 29 1.97 13.45 15.21
CA VAL A 29 1.30 12.58 14.25
C VAL A 29 2.33 11.56 13.76
N ASP A 30 2.05 10.28 14.00
CA ASP A 30 2.88 9.20 13.47
C ASP A 30 2.23 8.65 12.19
N GLU A 31 3.04 8.36 11.17
CA GLU A 31 2.59 7.69 9.95
C GLU A 31 2.73 6.18 10.11
N LEU A 32 1.65 5.43 9.84
CA LEU A 32 1.66 3.98 9.73
C LEU A 32 1.42 3.58 8.27
N VAL A 33 2.36 2.84 7.69
CA VAL A 33 2.11 2.11 6.45
C VAL A 33 1.83 0.65 6.80
N LEU A 34 0.62 0.19 6.48
CA LEU A 34 0.19 -1.18 6.74
C LEU A 34 0.19 -2.00 5.43
N PRO A 35 1.12 -2.97 5.28
CA PRO A 35 1.11 -3.92 4.16
C PRO A 35 -0.06 -4.90 4.26
N MET A 36 -0.64 -5.27 3.13
CA MET A 36 -1.83 -6.10 3.03
C MET A 36 -1.79 -6.99 1.78
N VAL A 37 -2.48 -8.14 1.81
CA VAL A 37 -2.65 -8.96 0.61
C VAL A 37 -3.44 -8.21 -0.47
N ARG A 38 -4.47 -7.48 -0.06
CA ARG A 38 -5.30 -6.59 -0.87
C ARG A 38 -5.73 -5.42 0.01
N HIS A 39 -5.96 -4.24 -0.57
CA HIS A 39 -6.59 -3.12 0.16
C HIS A 39 -7.86 -3.59 0.86
N TYR A 40 -7.94 -3.41 2.17
CA TYR A 40 -9.06 -3.83 3.02
C TYR A 40 -9.42 -5.32 2.99
N SER A 41 -8.41 -6.18 2.76
CA SER A 41 -8.55 -7.61 3.01
C SER A 41 -9.01 -7.90 4.46
N MET A 42 -9.62 -9.06 4.70
CA MET A 42 -10.20 -9.37 6.01
C MET A 42 -9.16 -9.38 7.14
N ASP A 43 -7.97 -9.90 6.86
CA ASP A 43 -6.82 -9.89 7.77
C ASP A 43 -6.42 -8.46 8.16
N SER A 44 -6.42 -7.54 7.20
CA SER A 44 -5.99 -6.18 7.44
C SER A 44 -7.04 -5.34 8.18
N ARG A 45 -8.33 -5.59 7.93
CA ARG A 45 -9.43 -5.01 8.75
C ARG A 45 -9.32 -5.41 10.22
N ASN A 46 -8.95 -6.66 10.51
CA ASN A 46 -8.78 -7.11 11.88
C ASN A 46 -7.62 -6.39 12.58
N VAL A 47 -6.52 -6.13 11.86
CA VAL A 47 -5.39 -5.34 12.37
C VAL A 47 -5.81 -3.90 12.63
N LEU A 48 -6.53 -3.27 11.69
CA LEU A 48 -7.01 -1.90 11.85
C LEU A 48 -7.94 -1.75 13.06
N ASN A 49 -8.91 -2.66 13.23
CA ASN A 49 -9.80 -2.64 14.40
C ASN A 49 -9.02 -2.71 15.72
N PHE A 50 -7.96 -3.53 15.78
CA PHE A 50 -7.11 -3.62 16.96
C PHE A 50 -6.33 -2.33 17.24
N ILE A 51 -5.93 -1.60 16.20
CA ILE A 51 -5.23 -0.31 16.34
C ILE A 51 -6.22 0.78 16.77
N ASP A 52 -7.42 0.80 16.17
CA ASP A 52 -8.50 1.77 16.42
C ASP A 52 -9.00 1.73 17.88
N ASP A 53 -8.86 0.59 18.57
CA ASP A 53 -9.14 0.46 20.01
C ASP A 53 -8.28 1.40 20.90
N TYR A 54 -7.12 1.86 20.40
CA TYR A 54 -6.14 2.63 21.18
C TYR A 54 -5.72 3.96 20.54
N TYR A 55 -5.96 4.13 19.24
CA TYR A 55 -5.52 5.28 18.47
C TYR A 55 -6.60 5.71 17.50
N ASP A 56 -6.68 7.01 17.24
CA ASP A 56 -7.48 7.52 16.14
C ASP A 56 -6.69 7.31 14.84
N VAL A 57 -7.28 6.58 13.88
CA VAL A 57 -6.63 6.21 12.61
C VAL A 57 -7.35 6.87 11.43
N GLU A 58 -6.64 7.67 10.66
CA GLU A 58 -7.15 8.29 9.43
C GLU A 58 -6.41 7.73 8.20
N GLU A 59 -7.15 7.24 7.20
CA GLU A 59 -6.55 6.86 5.91
C GLU A 59 -6.07 8.09 5.15
N ILE A 60 -4.78 8.11 4.80
CA ILE A 60 -4.18 9.17 4.00
C ILE A 60 -4.09 8.76 2.53
N GLU A 61 -3.60 7.55 2.25
CA GLU A 61 -3.27 7.16 0.88
C GLU A 61 -3.21 5.64 0.72
N GLN A 62 -3.89 5.12 -0.31
CA GLN A 62 -3.71 3.74 -0.76
C GLN A 62 -2.53 3.65 -1.72
N GLY A 63 -1.76 2.59 -1.60
CA GLY A 63 -0.55 2.38 -2.39
C GLY A 63 -0.08 0.93 -2.37
N PHE A 64 1.21 0.76 -2.59
CA PHE A 64 1.85 -0.55 -2.65
C PHE A 64 3.24 -0.50 -2.01
N ILE A 65 3.72 -1.65 -1.53
CA ILE A 65 5.11 -1.84 -1.13
C ILE A 65 5.88 -2.47 -2.28
N THR A 66 7.08 -1.96 -2.54
CA THR A 66 8.01 -2.55 -3.52
C THR A 66 8.99 -3.53 -2.86
N ASN A 67 9.70 -4.30 -3.67
CA ASN A 67 10.80 -5.18 -3.21
C ASN A 67 11.97 -4.42 -2.56
N PHE A 68 12.01 -3.08 -2.69
CA PHE A 68 12.94 -2.21 -1.97
C PHE A 68 12.37 -1.66 -0.66
N GLY A 69 11.18 -2.07 -0.25
CA GLY A 69 10.52 -1.62 0.98
C GLY A 69 9.94 -0.21 0.89
N ARG A 70 9.83 0.36 -0.32
CA ARG A 70 9.24 1.69 -0.52
C ARG A 70 7.72 1.59 -0.55
N PHE A 71 7.07 2.50 0.17
CA PHE A 71 5.66 2.79 -0.09
C PHE A 71 5.54 3.74 -1.28
N ILE A 72 4.74 3.36 -2.26
CA ILE A 72 4.48 4.16 -3.47
C ILE A 72 2.98 4.27 -3.70
N ASN A 73 2.56 5.37 -4.32
CA ASN A 73 1.16 5.58 -4.67
C ASN A 73 0.74 4.72 -5.86
N ARG A 74 -0.56 4.68 -6.14
CA ARG A 74 -1.15 3.79 -7.16
C ARG A 74 -0.73 4.13 -8.59
N LYS A 75 -0.42 5.39 -8.88
CA LYS A 75 0.02 5.83 -10.22
C LYS A 75 1.44 5.37 -10.51
N GLU A 76 2.37 5.63 -9.58
CA GLU A 76 3.74 5.12 -9.69
C GLU A 76 3.76 3.59 -9.72
N ALA A 77 2.92 2.94 -8.91
CA ALA A 77 2.81 1.49 -8.90
C ALA A 77 2.37 0.93 -10.25
N LEU A 78 1.47 1.61 -10.97
CA LEU A 78 1.02 1.18 -12.30
C LEU A 78 2.17 1.18 -13.30
N GLU A 79 2.98 2.23 -13.29
CA GLU A 79 4.15 2.35 -14.18
C GLU A 79 5.16 1.22 -13.93
N ILE A 80 5.47 0.94 -12.65
CA ILE A 80 6.36 -0.15 -12.27
C ILE A 80 5.78 -1.51 -12.66
N ALA A 81 4.48 -1.73 -12.41
CA ALA A 81 3.82 -2.99 -12.74
C ALA A 81 3.78 -3.23 -14.26
N LYS A 82 3.52 -2.19 -15.07
CA LYS A 82 3.55 -2.25 -16.54
C LYS A 82 4.98 -2.54 -17.04
N ALA A 83 5.97 -1.81 -16.56
CA ALA A 83 7.38 -1.99 -16.95
C ALA A 83 7.91 -3.40 -16.67
N ASN A 84 7.39 -4.06 -15.64
CA ASN A 84 7.81 -5.39 -15.20
C ASN A 84 6.83 -6.52 -15.54
N ASN A 85 5.81 -6.27 -16.36
CA ASN A 85 4.80 -7.25 -16.76
C ASN A 85 4.12 -7.95 -15.56
N GLN A 86 3.84 -7.20 -14.48
CA GLN A 86 3.21 -7.73 -13.27
C GLN A 86 1.68 -7.77 -13.32
N ILE A 87 1.05 -7.12 -14.30
CA ILE A 87 -0.41 -7.13 -14.46
C ILE A 87 -0.85 -8.50 -14.96
N ARG A 88 -1.69 -9.18 -14.17
CA ARG A 88 -2.16 -10.55 -14.42
C ARG A 88 -3.63 -10.61 -14.84
N PHE A 89 -4.41 -9.62 -14.44
CA PHE A 89 -5.86 -9.61 -14.64
C PHE A 89 -6.32 -8.29 -15.27
N ASP A 90 -7.28 -8.41 -16.18
CA ASP A 90 -7.98 -7.29 -16.80
C ASP A 90 -9.19 -6.90 -15.93
N ILE A 91 -9.36 -5.60 -15.70
CA ILE A 91 -10.46 -5.03 -14.92
C ILE A 91 -11.58 -4.45 -15.81
N GLY A 92 -11.49 -4.64 -17.12
CA GLY A 92 -12.52 -4.26 -18.10
C GLY A 92 -12.45 -2.81 -18.59
N TYR A 93 -11.40 -2.07 -18.23
CA TYR A 93 -11.11 -0.71 -18.69
C TYR A 93 -9.62 -0.41 -18.55
N GLU A 94 -9.12 0.59 -19.29
CA GLU A 94 -7.73 1.04 -19.14
C GLU A 94 -7.58 1.81 -17.81
N PRO A 95 -6.73 1.34 -16.89
CA PRO A 95 -6.56 2.00 -15.60
C PRO A 95 -5.58 3.17 -15.68
N ASP A 96 -5.93 4.28 -15.02
CA ASP A 96 -5.02 5.40 -14.76
C ASP A 96 -4.13 5.18 -13.51
N GLU A 97 -4.42 4.14 -12.73
CA GLU A 97 -3.68 3.76 -11.52
C GLU A 97 -3.80 2.26 -11.22
N LEU A 98 -2.88 1.70 -10.44
CA LEU A 98 -2.87 0.27 -10.16
C LEU A 98 -3.95 -0.12 -9.14
N TYR A 99 -4.76 -1.12 -9.48
CA TYR A 99 -5.69 -1.78 -8.56
C TYR A 99 -5.10 -3.11 -8.12
N SER A 100 -5.30 -3.50 -6.86
CA SER A 100 -4.85 -4.80 -6.34
C SER A 100 -5.39 -5.99 -7.15
N GLU A 101 -6.60 -5.86 -7.68
CA GLU A 101 -7.30 -6.81 -8.55
C GLU A 101 -6.52 -7.09 -9.84
N MET A 102 -5.65 -6.17 -10.28
CA MET A 102 -4.80 -6.36 -11.46
C MET A 102 -3.63 -7.31 -11.16
N LEU A 103 -3.26 -7.49 -9.89
CA LEU A 103 -2.12 -8.32 -9.46
C LEU A 103 -2.55 -9.65 -8.82
N TYR A 104 -3.66 -9.65 -8.05
CA TYR A 104 -4.08 -10.76 -7.17
C TYR A 104 -5.52 -11.22 -7.41
#